data_AF-A0A937N6V4-F1
#
_entry.id   AF-A0A937N6V4-F1
#
_cell.length_a   1.000
_cell.length_b   1.000
_cell.length_c   1.000
_cell.angle_alpha   90.00
_cell.angle_beta   90.00
_cell.angle_gamma   90.00
#
_symmetry.space_group_name_H-M   'P 1'
#
loop_
_entity.id
_entity.type
_entity.pdbx_description
1 polymer ?
#
loop_
_entity_poly.entity_id
_entity_poly.type
_entity_poly.pdbx_seq_one_letter_code
_entity_poly.pdbx_strand_id
1 'polypeptide(L)'
;MNQPQTEARRRLEFTVAPAASGETLRVVVVQQELAPGDTLVEAKMKIEQPRLWELNDPLLYRFTARAAIYREGEAPAEPSATDAARREPRPPNSHEWTVSFDERSARCGFRESRFENGFFRLNGRRIFLRSTHAATSTSSRSTARHP
;
A
#
# COMPACT_ATOMS: atom_id res chain seq x y z
N MET A 1 24.71 -25.14 4.29
CA MET A 1 23.51 -25.99 4.46
C MET A 1 22.31 -25.07 4.35
N ASN A 2 21.71 -24.95 3.16
CA ASN A 2 20.52 -24.12 2.95
C ASN A 2 19.30 -24.90 3.47
N GLN A 3 18.59 -24.34 4.44
CA GLN A 3 17.29 -24.87 4.83
C GLN A 3 16.29 -24.70 3.67
N PRO A 4 15.37 -25.65 3.45
CA PRO A 4 14.30 -25.47 2.48
C PRO A 4 13.44 -24.29 2.93
N GLN A 5 13.42 -23.25 2.11
CA GLN A 5 12.63 -22.05 2.38
C GLN A 5 11.21 -22.36 1.88
N THR A 6 10.29 -22.62 2.80
CA THR A 6 8.92 -23.08 2.49
C THR A 6 8.07 -21.95 1.93
N GLU A 7 7.25 -22.26 0.94
CA GLU A 7 6.17 -21.38 0.47
C GLU A 7 5.30 -20.96 1.66
N ALA A 8 4.97 -19.67 1.74
CA ALA A 8 4.25 -19.15 2.88
C ALA A 8 3.04 -18.35 2.42
N ARG A 9 1.90 -18.61 3.07
CA ARG A 9 0.66 -17.86 2.82
C ARG A 9 0.83 -16.42 3.32
N ARG A 10 0.62 -15.47 2.41
CA ARG A 10 0.70 -14.03 2.66
C ARG A 10 -0.66 -13.40 2.48
N ARG A 11 -0.94 -12.35 3.26
CA ARG A 11 -2.07 -11.46 3.03
C ARG A 11 -1.53 -10.10 2.63
N LEU A 12 -1.96 -9.61 1.50
CA LEU A 12 -1.73 -8.23 1.08
C LEU A 12 -3.05 -7.48 1.17
N GLU A 13 -3.02 -6.34 1.84
CA GLU A 13 -4.14 -5.41 1.95
C GLU A 13 -3.77 -4.13 1.21
N PHE A 14 -4.64 -3.73 0.28
CA PHE A 14 -4.49 -2.53 -0.51
C PHE A 14 -5.62 -1.57 -0.20
N THR A 15 -5.27 -0.35 0.20
CA THR A 15 -6.22 0.69 0.60
C THR A 15 -6.02 1.94 -0.25
N VAL A 16 -7.13 2.53 -0.72
CA VAL A 16 -7.13 3.79 -1.45
C VAL A 16 -8.03 4.80 -0.74
N ALA A 17 -7.50 6.01 -0.54
CA ALA A 17 -8.17 7.14 0.10
C ALA A 17 -7.75 8.46 -0.57
N PRO A 18 -8.51 9.56 -0.48
CA PRO A 18 -7.98 10.89 -0.81
C PRO A 18 -6.81 11.19 0.13
N ALA A 19 -5.71 11.69 -0.41
CA ALA A 19 -4.50 11.95 0.35
C ALA A 19 -4.69 13.04 1.41
N ALA A 20 -5.64 13.96 1.19
CA ALA A 20 -5.94 15.07 2.10
C ALA A 20 -6.86 14.68 3.26
N SER A 21 -7.91 13.89 3.02
CA SER A 21 -8.89 13.52 4.06
C SER A 21 -8.57 12.20 4.76
N GLY A 22 -7.89 11.27 4.08
CA GLY A 22 -7.62 9.93 4.60
C GLY A 22 -8.84 9.02 4.72
N GLU A 23 -10.03 9.47 4.31
CA GLU A 23 -11.24 8.65 4.26
C GLU A 23 -11.04 7.49 3.27
N THR A 24 -11.10 6.26 3.77
CA THR A 24 -10.91 5.06 2.96
C THR A 24 -12.04 4.91 1.96
N LEU A 25 -11.72 5.03 0.67
CA LEU A 25 -12.66 4.83 -0.43
C LEU A 25 -12.82 3.35 -0.77
N ARG A 26 -11.72 2.59 -0.69
CA ARG A 26 -11.73 1.17 -1.05
C ARG A 26 -10.60 0.40 -0.37
N VAL A 27 -10.91 -0.85 -0.01
CA VAL A 27 -9.94 -1.85 0.45
C VAL A 27 -10.07 -3.10 -0.43
N VAL A 28 -8.95 -3.69 -0.81
CA VAL A 28 -8.87 -5.00 -1.47
C VAL A 28 -7.88 -5.86 -0.68
N VAL A 29 -8.32 -7.04 -0.29
CA VAL A 29 -7.47 -8.05 0.37
C VAL A 29 -7.17 -9.16 -0.62
N VAL A 30 -5.90 -9.45 -0.81
CA VAL A 30 -5.40 -10.56 -1.63
C VAL A 30 -4.68 -11.54 -0.70
N GLN A 31 -5.11 -12.80 -0.71
CA GLN A 31 -4.37 -13.88 -0.07
C GLN A 31 -3.64 -14.65 -1.16
N GLN A 32 -2.32 -14.79 -1.03
CA GLN A 32 -1.49 -15.47 -2.02
C GLN A 32 -0.40 -16.28 -1.34
N GLU A 33 -0.15 -17.48 -1.85
CA GLU A 33 1.05 -18.26 -1.54
C GLU A 33 2.19 -17.70 -2.39
N LEU A 34 3.28 -17.31 -1.75
CA LEU A 34 4.46 -16.79 -2.41
C LEU A 34 5.64 -17.72 -2.11
N ALA A 35 6.28 -18.17 -3.18
CA ALA A 35 7.52 -18.89 -3.09
C ALA A 35 8.66 -17.92 -2.76
N PRO A 36 9.74 -18.41 -2.14
CA PRO A 36 10.95 -17.61 -1.97
C PRO A 36 11.48 -17.09 -3.30
N GLY A 37 11.72 -15.78 -3.37
CA GLY A 37 12.16 -15.11 -4.59
C GLY A 37 11.04 -14.45 -5.38
N ASP A 38 9.77 -14.72 -5.05
CA ASP A 38 8.65 -13.96 -5.60
C ASP A 38 8.69 -12.53 -5.05
N THR A 39 8.73 -11.56 -5.96
CA THR A 39 8.88 -10.13 -5.63
C THR A 39 7.78 -9.25 -6.20
N LEU A 40 6.91 -9.79 -7.07
CA LEU A 40 5.83 -9.07 -7.71
C LEU A 40 4.48 -9.72 -7.36
N VAL A 41 3.57 -8.91 -6.82
CA VAL A 41 2.15 -9.25 -6.66
C VAL A 41 1.34 -8.25 -7.46
N GLU A 42 0.55 -8.74 -8.41
CA GLU A 42 -0.37 -7.90 -9.18
C GLU A 42 -1.76 -7.89 -8.56
N ALA A 43 -2.31 -6.70 -8.32
CA ALA A 43 -3.67 -6.51 -7.84
C ALA A 43 -4.37 -5.45 -8.70
N LYS A 44 -5.65 -5.69 -9.04
CA LYS A 44 -6.48 -4.73 -9.78
C LYS A 44 -7.55 -4.16 -8.85
N MET A 45 -7.64 -2.84 -8.80
CA MET A 45 -8.67 -2.12 -8.05
C MET A 45 -9.34 -1.10 -8.96
N LYS A 46 -10.67 -1.19 -9.09
CA LYS A 46 -11.46 -0.23 -9.86
C LYS A 46 -11.95 0.89 -8.95
N ILE A 47 -11.85 2.14 -9.40
CA ILE A 47 -12.52 3.28 -8.76
C ILE A 47 -13.62 3.71 -9.71
N GLU A 48 -14.88 3.64 -9.28
CA GLU A 48 -16.03 3.83 -10.19
C GLU A 48 -16.14 5.26 -10.69
N GLN A 49 -15.92 6.25 -9.83
CA GLN A 49 -16.02 7.67 -10.17
C GLN A 49 -14.81 8.42 -9.57
N PRO A 50 -13.61 8.25 -10.15
CA PRO A 50 -12.43 8.93 -9.64
C PRO A 50 -12.56 10.43 -9.91
N ARG A 51 -12.27 11.25 -8.89
CA ARG A 51 -12.08 12.68 -9.09
C ARG A 51 -10.75 12.87 -9.80
N LEU A 52 -10.81 13.52 -10.95
CA LEU A 52 -9.63 13.73 -11.78
C LEU A 52 -8.76 14.81 -11.16
N TRP A 53 -7.46 14.62 -11.27
CA TRP A 53 -6.48 15.65 -10.96
C TRP A 53 -6.55 16.73 -12.04
N GLU A 54 -6.70 17.98 -11.61
CA GLU A 54 -6.72 19.18 -12.45
C GLU A 54 -5.73 20.21 -11.90
N LEU A 55 -5.29 21.16 -12.74
CA LEU A 55 -4.38 22.23 -12.28
C LEU A 55 -4.97 23.11 -11.17
N ASN A 56 -6.28 23.38 -11.24
CA ASN A 56 -7.01 24.19 -10.25
C ASN A 56 -7.56 23.37 -9.09
N ASP A 57 -7.51 22.03 -9.21
CA ASP A 57 -8.03 21.09 -8.23
C ASP A 57 -7.09 19.88 -8.16
N PRO A 58 -5.91 20.04 -7.51
CA PRO A 58 -4.82 19.07 -7.56
C PRO A 58 -5.05 17.91 -6.59
N LEU A 59 -6.23 17.31 -6.60
CA LEU A 59 -6.58 16.21 -5.72
C LEU A 59 -5.68 14.99 -5.99
N LEU A 60 -5.04 14.50 -4.93
CA LEU A 60 -4.26 13.28 -4.93
C LEU A 60 -4.94 12.21 -4.09
N TYR A 61 -4.78 10.96 -4.50
CA TYR A 61 -5.08 9.76 -3.75
C TYR A 61 -3.82 9.29 -3.03
N ARG A 62 -4.00 8.59 -1.91
CA ARG A 62 -3.00 7.78 -1.24
C ARG A 62 -3.35 6.31 -1.47
N PHE A 63 -2.41 5.57 -2.03
CA PHE A 63 -2.45 4.13 -2.18
C PHE A 63 -1.55 3.52 -1.11
N THR A 64 -2.11 2.74 -0.20
CA THR A 64 -1.39 2.09 0.89
C THR A 64 -1.42 0.58 0.66
N ALA A 65 -0.26 -0.04 0.61
CA ALA A 65 -0.10 -1.49 0.55
C ALA A 65 0.48 -1.97 1.88
N ARG A 66 -0.20 -2.93 2.50
CA ARG A 66 0.23 -3.61 3.73
C ARG A 66 0.39 -5.09 3.44
N ALA A 67 1.59 -5.62 3.63
CA ALA A 67 1.88 -7.04 3.47
C ALA A 67 2.05 -7.67 4.85
N ALA A 68 1.36 -8.79 5.09
CA ALA A 68 1.39 -9.52 6.35
C ALA A 68 1.68 -11.01 6.11
N ILE A 69 2.54 -11.57 6.95
CA ILE A 69 2.86 -12.99 7.02
C ILE A 69 2.05 -13.59 8.17
N TYR A 70 1.32 -14.67 7.92
CA TYR A 70 0.71 -15.45 9.00
C TYR A 70 1.48 -16.77 9.14
N ARG A 71 1.75 -17.16 10.39
CA ARG A 71 2.14 -18.54 10.67
C ARG A 71 0.85 -19.28 10.97
N GLU A 72 0.68 -20.40 10.30
CA GLU A 72 -0.25 -21.42 10.76
C GLU A 72 0.27 -21.91 12.12
N GLY A 73 -0.48 -21.62 13.17
CA GLY A 73 -0.22 -22.17 14.50
C GLY A 73 -0.93 -23.50 14.61
N GLU A 74 -0.17 -24.56 14.88
CA GLU A 74 -0.69 -25.88 15.25
C GLU A 74 -1.72 -25.73 16.38
N ALA A 75 -2.87 -26.39 16.23
CA ALA A 75 -3.94 -26.35 17.20
C ALA A 75 -3.37 -26.67 18.60
N PRO A 76 -3.67 -25.88 19.64
CA PRO A 76 -3.34 -26.30 20.99
C PRO A 76 -4.05 -27.64 21.22
N ALA A 77 -3.31 -28.65 21.68
CA ALA A 77 -3.90 -29.91 22.15
C ALA A 77 -5.08 -29.55 23.07
N GLU A 78 -6.27 -30.04 22.72
CA GLU A 78 -7.47 -29.72 23.48
C GLU A 78 -7.20 -29.94 24.97
N PRO A 79 -7.45 -28.95 25.85
CA PRO A 79 -7.34 -29.20 27.27
C PRO A 79 -8.36 -30.28 27.62
N SER A 80 -7.84 -31.40 28.14
CA SER A 80 -8.63 -32.50 28.67
C SER A 80 -9.80 -31.97 29.50
N ALA A 81 -10.99 -32.49 29.22
CA ALA A 81 -12.26 -32.01 29.72
C ALA A 81 -12.38 -32.13 31.25
N THR A 82 -11.87 -31.15 32.01
CA THR A 82 -12.14 -31.08 33.46
C THR A 82 -12.17 -29.67 34.09
N ASP A 83 -12.21 -28.57 33.34
CA ASP A 83 -12.29 -27.23 33.98
C ASP A 83 -13.26 -26.25 33.28
N ALA A 84 -14.46 -26.77 32.98
CA ALA A 84 -15.53 -26.04 32.30
C ALA A 84 -16.42 -25.26 33.28
N ALA A 85 -15.90 -24.27 34.01
CA ALA A 85 -16.76 -23.44 34.87
C ALA A 85 -16.25 -22.02 35.20
N ARG A 86 -15.84 -21.23 34.20
CA ARG A 86 -15.89 -19.75 34.31
C ARG A 86 -16.00 -19.11 32.92
N ARG A 87 -17.24 -18.85 32.50
CA ARG A 87 -17.57 -18.30 31.18
C ARG A 87 -17.38 -16.78 31.13
N GLU A 88 -16.38 -16.33 30.39
CA GLU A 88 -16.50 -15.11 29.57
C GLU A 88 -16.63 -15.53 28.09
N PRO A 89 -17.37 -14.79 27.24
CA PRO A 89 -17.45 -15.11 25.82
C PRO A 89 -16.08 -14.91 25.17
N ARG A 90 -15.40 -16.02 24.87
CA ARG A 90 -14.15 -16.05 24.12
C ARG A 90 -14.35 -15.36 22.75
N PRO A 91 -13.53 -14.38 22.35
CA PRO A 91 -13.59 -13.82 20.99
C PRO A 91 -13.34 -14.94 19.96
N PRO A 92 -13.99 -14.91 18.78
CA PRO A 92 -13.78 -15.92 17.76
C PRO A 92 -12.36 -15.79 17.19
N ASN A 93 -11.58 -16.86 17.35
CA ASN A 93 -10.37 -17.22 16.60
C ASN A 93 -9.12 -16.33 16.76
N SER A 94 -8.47 -16.44 17.93
CA SER A 94 -7.13 -15.89 18.23
C SER A 94 -5.96 -16.80 17.80
N HIS A 95 -6.00 -17.42 16.61
CA HIS A 95 -4.91 -18.28 16.11
C HIS A 95 -4.35 -17.83 14.74
N GLU A 96 -4.41 -16.52 14.45
CA GLU A 96 -3.84 -15.93 13.23
C GLU A 96 -2.86 -14.81 13.64
N TRP A 97 -1.75 -15.17 14.31
CA TRP A 97 -0.73 -14.17 14.62
C TRP A 97 0.00 -13.77 13.34
N THR A 98 -0.10 -12.49 12.97
CA THR A 98 0.79 -11.90 11.99
C THR A 98 2.22 -11.97 12.52
N VAL A 99 3.07 -12.74 11.87
CA VAL A 99 4.47 -12.99 12.26
C VAL A 99 5.35 -11.80 11.94
N SER A 100 5.03 -11.12 10.84
CA SER A 100 5.62 -9.84 10.46
C SER A 100 4.70 -9.12 9.48
N PHE A 101 4.83 -7.80 9.41
CA PHE A 101 4.18 -7.01 8.38
C PHE A 101 5.09 -5.86 7.92
N ASP A 102 4.86 -5.38 6.70
CA ASP A 102 5.42 -4.12 6.18
C ASP A 102 4.29 -3.28 5.57
N GLU A 103 4.46 -1.96 5.57
CA GLU A 103 3.49 -1.03 5.01
C GLU A 103 4.18 0.07 4.19
N ARG A 104 3.68 0.32 2.98
CA ARG A 104 4.17 1.38 2.09
C ARG A 104 3.02 2.15 1.48
N SER A 105 3.22 3.45 1.32
CA SER A 105 2.24 4.35 0.73
C SER A 105 2.83 5.16 -0.42
N ALA A 106 2.05 5.33 -1.49
CA ALA A 106 2.35 6.21 -2.61
C ALA A 106 1.21 7.22 -2.82
N ARG A 107 1.53 8.42 -3.30
CA ARG A 107 0.52 9.39 -3.75
C ARG A 107 0.39 9.36 -5.27
N CYS A 108 -0.83 9.38 -5.77
CA CYS A 108 -1.13 9.35 -7.20
C CYS A 108 -2.36 10.18 -7.54
N GLY A 109 -2.57 10.49 -8.81
CA GLY A 109 -3.76 11.20 -9.28
C GLY A 109 -4.22 10.64 -10.63
N PHE A 110 -5.53 10.60 -10.86
CA PHE A 110 -6.13 10.14 -12.12
C PHE A 110 -6.20 11.33 -13.08
N ARG A 111 -5.56 11.21 -14.25
CA ARG A 111 -5.62 12.24 -15.29
C ARG A 111 -5.40 11.63 -16.66
N GLU A 112 -6.06 12.20 -17.66
CA GLU A 112 -5.72 11.99 -19.07
C GLU A 112 -4.86 13.16 -19.53
N SER A 113 -3.66 12.88 -20.03
CA SER A 113 -2.77 13.89 -20.59
C SER A 113 -2.42 13.51 -22.02
N ARG A 114 -2.69 14.42 -22.96
CA ARG A 114 -2.50 14.17 -24.39
C ARG A 114 -1.88 15.38 -25.06
N PHE A 115 -1.05 15.12 -26.07
CA PHE A 115 -0.65 16.14 -27.04
C PHE A 115 -1.32 15.84 -28.36
N GLU A 116 -2.15 16.75 -28.86
CA GLU A 116 -2.94 16.54 -30.08
C GLU A 116 -3.21 17.87 -30.78
N ASN A 117 -3.14 17.87 -32.12
CA ASN A 117 -3.39 19.05 -32.95
C ASN A 117 -2.57 20.28 -32.54
N GLY A 118 -1.32 20.05 -32.10
CA GLY A 118 -0.38 21.11 -31.70
C GLY A 118 -0.58 21.65 -30.27
N PHE A 119 -1.47 21.06 -29.46
CA PHE A 119 -1.74 21.55 -28.10
C PHE A 119 -1.73 20.43 -27.06
N PHE A 120 -1.34 20.79 -25.83
CA PHE A 120 -1.54 19.93 -24.66
C PHE A 120 -3.01 19.94 -24.25
N ARG A 121 -3.50 18.77 -23.87
CA ARG A 121 -4.81 18.55 -23.27
C ARG A 121 -4.66 17.86 -21.94
N LEU A 122 -5.41 18.33 -20.94
CA LEU A 122 -5.60 17.70 -19.65
C LEU A 122 -7.08 17.38 -19.51
N ASN A 123 -7.41 16.11 -19.30
CA ASN A 123 -8.78 15.60 -19.20
C ASN A 123 -9.65 16.09 -20.38
N GLY A 124 -9.13 15.98 -21.60
CA GLY A 124 -9.76 16.45 -22.84
C GLY A 124 -9.72 17.97 -23.11
N ARG A 125 -9.39 18.81 -22.12
CA ARG A 125 -9.39 20.29 -22.27
C ARG A 125 -8.02 20.81 -22.67
N ARG A 126 -7.98 21.70 -23.67
CA ARG A 126 -6.73 22.37 -24.07
C ARG A 126 -6.18 23.21 -22.93
N ILE A 127 -4.89 23.04 -22.64
CA ILE A 127 -4.16 23.84 -21.66
C ILE A 127 -2.94 24.52 -22.29
N PHE A 128 -2.59 25.69 -21.74
CA PHE A 128 -1.31 26.33 -22.01
C PHE A 128 -0.41 26.07 -20.81
N LEU A 129 0.67 25.31 -21.02
CA LEU A 129 1.64 25.07 -19.97
C LEU A 129 2.42 26.36 -19.71
N ARG A 130 2.26 26.92 -18.51
CA ARG A 130 3.10 28.01 -18.00
C ARG A 130 3.99 27.41 -16.92
N SER A 131 5.30 27.42 -17.14
CA SER A 131 6.29 26.84 -16.22
C SER A 131 7.35 27.87 -15.88
N THR A 132 7.84 27.84 -14.65
CA THR A 132 9.00 28.59 -14.18
C THR A 132 10.00 27.60 -13.58
N HIS A 133 11.27 27.72 -13.95
CA HIS A 133 12.32 26.85 -13.43
C HIS A 133 12.85 27.40 -12.10
N ALA A 134 12.93 26.54 -11.07
CA ALA A 134 13.60 26.87 -9.81
C ALA A 134 14.83 25.95 -9.67
N ALA A 135 16.03 26.53 -9.80
CA ALA A 135 17.27 25.80 -9.55
C ALA A 135 17.65 25.96 -8.07
N THR A 136 17.54 24.88 -7.28
CA THR A 136 18.07 24.84 -5.91
C THR A 136 19.51 24.34 -5.96
N SER A 137 20.49 25.24 -5.88
CA SER A 137 21.89 24.85 -5.70
C SER A 137 22.13 24.57 -4.21
N THR A 138 22.14 23.30 -3.82
CA THR A 138 22.65 22.90 -2.50
C THR A 138 24.17 22.93 -2.55
N SER A 139 24.79 24.05 -2.19
CA SER A 139 26.24 24.11 -1.99
C SER A 139 26.56 23.55 -0.61
N SER A 140 26.97 22.27 -0.53
CA SER A 140 27.53 21.71 0.69
C SER A 140 28.97 22.20 0.84
N ARG A 141 29.17 23.26 1.63
CA ARG A 141 30.50 23.67 2.09
C ARG A 141 31.00 22.63 3.09
N SER A 142 31.84 21.71 2.62
CA SER A 142 32.60 20.80 3.49
C SER A 142 33.63 21.60 4.28
N THR A 143 33.43 21.76 5.58
CA THR A 143 34.49 22.18 6.51
C THR A 143 35.21 20.92 6.99
N ALA A 144 36.29 20.56 6.31
CA ALA A 144 37.26 19.62 6.86
C ALA A 144 38.04 20.32 7.97
N ARG A 145 37.81 19.91 9.22
CA ARG A 145 38.77 20.11 10.32
C ARG A 145 39.81 18.99 10.19
N HIS A 146 41.06 19.38 9.97
CA HIS A 146 42.22 18.48 10.08
C HIS A 146 42.64 18.31 11.55
N PRO A 147 43.35 17.21 11.89
CA PRO A 147 43.60 16.75 13.25
C PRO A 147 44.55 17.64 14.05
#